data_AF-A0A1B6BYX4-F1
#
_entry.id   AF-A0A1B6BYX4-F1
#
_cell.length_a   1.000
_cell.length_b   1.000
_cell.length_c   1.000
_cell.angle_alpha   90.00
_cell.angle_beta   90.00
_cell.angle_gamma   90.00
#
_symmetry.space_group_name_H-M   'P 1'
#
loop_
_entity.id
_entity.type
_entity.pdbx_description
1 polymer ?
#
loop_
_entity_poly.entity_id
_entity_poly.type
_entity_poly.pdbx_seq_one_letter_code
_entity_poly.pdbx_strand_id
1 'polypeptide(L)'
;QEAVKRQRAENEEVERWRAKEKEAQEKLDADSEDVTKVASKQQMLRSKIEECTTKIQELGSMPQPEMINKYAACSSKVCFKELEKANSHLKKYNHVNKKALDQFMSFSDQKEKLMKRKDELDRGYDKIKELMQVLEMRKCEAIQFTFKQVSMYFSEVFSKLVPSGHAQLVMKSVDGSEQSGPTQGMDSDQFSGVSIRVSFNGHGEMREMNQLSGGQKSLVALALIFAIQKCDPAPFYLFDEIDQALDAQHRKAVADMIHEMSKEAQFITTTFRPELLQNANKFYGVKFRNKVSHVECVTREEAYDFVEDDTTHG
;
A
#
# COMPACT_ATOMS: atom_id res chain seq x y z
N GLN A 1 29.78 116.13 -13.15
CA GLN A 1 31.22 115.91 -13.39
C GLN A 1 31.81 114.85 -12.46
N GLU A 2 31.36 114.68 -11.20
CA GLU A 2 31.81 113.59 -10.32
C GLU A 2 31.43 112.17 -10.80
N ALA A 3 30.22 112.00 -11.35
CA ALA A 3 29.76 110.70 -11.87
C ALA A 3 30.68 110.12 -12.96
N VAL A 4 31.22 110.97 -13.84
CA VAL A 4 32.10 110.55 -14.95
C VAL A 4 33.50 110.13 -14.45
N LYS A 5 34.03 110.77 -13.40
CA LYS A 5 35.31 110.35 -12.79
C LYS A 5 35.16 109.05 -12.02
N ARG A 6 34.04 108.85 -11.32
CA ARG A 6 33.74 107.62 -10.59
C ARG A 6 33.57 106.44 -11.54
N GLN A 7 32.86 106.65 -12.65
CA GLN A 7 32.67 105.65 -13.70
C GLN A 7 33.98 105.27 -14.41
N ARG A 8 34.92 106.22 -14.55
CA ARG A 8 36.25 105.93 -15.14
C ARG A 8 37.14 105.12 -14.19
N ALA A 9 37.12 105.43 -12.89
CA ALA A 9 37.84 104.65 -11.88
C ALA A 9 37.26 103.23 -11.73
N GLU A 10 35.93 103.09 -11.74
CA GLU A 10 35.26 101.79 -11.75
C GLU A 10 35.61 100.98 -13.00
N ASN A 11 35.66 101.61 -14.19
CA ASN A 11 36.10 100.93 -15.41
C ASN A 11 37.57 100.48 -15.36
N GLU A 12 38.46 101.27 -14.77
CA GLU A 12 39.88 100.89 -14.59
C GLU A 12 40.03 99.73 -13.59
N GLU A 13 39.21 99.67 -12.53
CA GLU A 13 39.16 98.50 -11.65
C GLU A 13 38.61 97.27 -12.36
N VAL A 14 37.55 97.41 -13.16
CA VAL A 14 36.97 96.31 -13.95
C VAL A 14 38.01 95.75 -14.93
N GLU A 15 38.79 96.59 -15.61
CA GLU A 15 39.84 96.14 -16.52
C GLU A 15 41.01 95.44 -15.78
N ARG A 16 41.38 95.91 -14.57
CA ARG A 16 42.35 95.18 -13.72
C ARG A 16 41.83 93.82 -13.27
N TRP A 17 40.56 93.73 -12.89
CA TRP A 17 39.94 92.46 -12.50
C TRP A 17 39.81 91.50 -13.68
N ARG A 18 39.47 92.00 -14.89
CA ARG A 18 39.47 91.21 -16.13
C ARG A 18 40.86 90.70 -16.50
N ALA A 19 41.91 91.50 -16.32
CA ALA A 19 43.28 91.06 -16.57
C ALA A 19 43.69 89.93 -15.59
N LYS A 20 43.34 90.06 -14.30
CA LYS A 20 43.57 89.01 -13.30
C LYS A 20 42.75 87.74 -13.57
N GLU A 21 41.51 87.90 -14.02
CA GLU A 21 40.63 86.79 -14.43
C GLU A 21 41.24 86.03 -15.62
N LYS A 22 41.74 86.76 -16.62
CA LYS A 22 42.42 86.16 -17.77
C LYS A 22 43.71 85.42 -17.38
N GLU A 23 44.53 86.01 -16.52
CA GLU A 23 45.75 85.36 -16.02
C GLU A 23 45.43 84.10 -15.20
N ALA A 24 44.37 84.14 -14.38
CA ALA A 24 43.89 82.97 -13.64
C ALA A 24 43.35 81.89 -14.58
N GLN A 25 42.64 82.28 -15.65
CA GLN A 25 42.13 81.36 -16.66
C GLN A 25 43.27 80.66 -17.43
N GLU A 26 44.30 81.41 -17.85
CA GLU A 26 45.47 80.83 -18.52
C GLU A 26 46.23 79.83 -17.62
N LYS A 27 46.31 80.10 -16.31
CA LYS A 27 46.89 79.16 -15.34
C LYS A 27 46.02 77.91 -15.16
N LEU A 28 44.69 78.06 -15.09
CA LEU A 28 43.76 76.94 -15.01
C LEU A 28 43.83 76.05 -16.25
N ASP A 29 43.96 76.64 -17.44
CA ASP A 29 44.08 75.89 -18.70
C ASP A 29 45.41 75.11 -18.75
N ALA A 30 46.52 75.72 -18.31
CA ALA A 30 47.81 75.05 -18.20
C ALA A 30 47.79 73.89 -17.20
N ASP A 31 47.23 74.10 -16.00
CA ASP A 31 47.08 73.06 -14.99
C ASP A 31 46.16 71.92 -15.49
N SER A 32 45.10 72.26 -16.22
CA SER A 32 44.19 71.28 -16.85
C SER A 32 44.91 70.39 -17.86
N GLU A 33 45.75 70.98 -18.74
CA GLU A 33 46.58 70.20 -19.66
C GLU A 33 47.53 69.26 -18.93
N ASP A 34 48.18 69.71 -17.86
CA ASP A 34 49.11 68.86 -17.11
C ASP A 34 48.38 67.74 -16.34
N VAL A 35 47.19 68.01 -15.78
CA VAL A 35 46.33 66.98 -15.20
C VAL A 35 45.95 65.93 -16.24
N THR A 36 45.61 66.31 -17.47
CA THR A 36 45.28 65.34 -18.53
C THR A 36 46.48 64.47 -18.94
N LYS A 37 47.69 65.05 -18.98
CA LYS A 37 48.95 64.31 -19.24
C LYS A 37 49.27 63.32 -18.12
N VAL A 38 49.06 63.71 -16.86
CA VAL A 38 49.27 62.82 -15.71
C VAL A 38 48.22 61.71 -15.68
N ALA A 39 46.95 62.04 -15.94
CA ALA A 39 45.86 61.07 -15.98
C ALA A 39 46.07 60.00 -17.07
N SER A 40 46.48 60.40 -18.28
CA SER A 40 46.78 59.47 -19.37
C SER A 40 47.97 58.56 -19.06
N LYS A 41 49.04 59.09 -18.45
CA LYS A 41 50.16 58.27 -17.95
C LYS A 41 49.71 57.28 -16.87
N GLN A 42 48.87 57.72 -15.94
CA GLN A 42 48.35 56.87 -14.88
C GLN A 42 47.50 55.74 -15.46
N GLN A 43 46.64 56.01 -16.45
CA GLN A 43 45.83 55.00 -17.12
C GLN A 43 46.70 53.98 -17.86
N MET A 44 47.74 54.41 -18.57
CA MET A 44 48.68 53.50 -19.24
C MET A 44 49.42 52.61 -18.24
N LEU A 45 49.87 53.15 -17.11
CA LEU A 45 50.53 52.37 -16.06
C LEU A 45 49.57 51.36 -15.41
N ARG A 46 48.32 51.75 -15.16
CA ARG A 46 47.28 50.83 -14.65
C ARG A 46 47.03 49.66 -15.61
N SER A 47 46.91 49.94 -16.90
CA SER A 47 46.74 48.89 -17.92
C SER A 47 47.93 47.92 -17.95
N LYS A 48 49.18 48.43 -17.80
CA LYS A 48 50.37 47.57 -17.71
C LYS A 48 50.38 46.71 -16.45
N ILE A 49 49.96 47.27 -15.31
CA ILE A 49 49.84 46.51 -14.06
C ILE A 49 48.83 45.38 -14.23
N GLU A 50 47.69 45.66 -14.85
CA GLU A 50 46.65 44.65 -15.11
C GLU A 50 47.17 43.53 -16.03
N GLU A 51 47.82 43.86 -17.15
CA GLU A 51 48.45 42.86 -18.02
C GLU A 51 49.49 41.99 -17.29
N CYS A 52 50.36 42.62 -16.48
CA CYS A 52 51.35 41.88 -15.70
C CYS A 52 50.68 40.97 -14.67
N THR A 53 49.58 41.42 -14.06
CA THR A 53 48.84 40.65 -13.06
C THR A 53 48.18 39.42 -13.70
N THR A 54 47.57 39.59 -14.88
CA THR A 54 46.98 38.47 -15.64
C THR A 54 48.06 37.44 -16.03
N LYS A 55 49.22 37.90 -16.53
CA LYS A 55 50.35 37.01 -16.85
C LYS A 55 50.86 36.24 -15.63
N ILE A 56 50.87 36.87 -14.44
CA ILE A 56 51.25 36.19 -13.20
C ILE A 56 50.21 35.14 -12.80
N GLN A 57 48.91 35.44 -12.95
CA GLN A 57 47.85 34.48 -12.66
C GLN A 57 47.86 33.28 -13.60
N GLU A 58 48.16 33.50 -14.89
CA GLU A 58 48.30 32.44 -15.90
C GLU A 58 49.48 31.49 -15.62
N LEU A 59 50.55 32.00 -14.99
CA LEU A 59 51.69 31.17 -14.55
C LEU A 59 51.33 30.26 -13.36
N GLY A 60 50.19 30.49 -12.71
CA GLY A 60 49.67 29.66 -11.63
C GLY A 60 50.31 29.92 -10.26
N SER A 61 50.14 28.98 -9.34
CA SER A 61 50.64 29.07 -7.97
C SER A 61 52.18 29.03 -7.91
N MET A 62 52.80 29.85 -7.05
CA MET A 62 54.25 29.79 -6.87
C MET A 62 54.67 28.38 -6.42
N PRO A 63 55.70 27.80 -7.06
CA PRO A 63 56.18 26.47 -6.71
C PRO A 63 56.75 26.44 -5.30
N GLN A 64 56.60 25.29 -4.63
CA GLN A 64 57.14 25.08 -3.28
C GLN A 64 58.68 25.29 -3.27
N PRO A 65 59.27 25.81 -2.16
CA PRO A 65 60.70 26.12 -2.08
C PRO A 65 61.63 24.96 -2.45
N GLU A 66 61.20 23.73 -2.15
CA GLU A 66 61.92 22.50 -2.49
C GLU A 66 62.03 22.28 -4.01
N MET A 67 61.00 22.65 -4.77
CA MET A 67 61.00 22.56 -6.22
C MET A 67 61.91 23.61 -6.84
N ILE A 68 61.99 24.81 -6.26
CA ILE A 68 62.89 25.88 -6.70
C ILE A 68 64.35 25.41 -6.57
N ASN A 69 64.72 24.85 -5.41
CA ASN A 69 66.07 24.34 -5.17
C ASN A 69 66.46 23.20 -6.11
N LYS A 70 65.49 22.36 -6.50
CA LYS A 70 65.71 21.21 -7.40
C LYS A 70 66.08 21.61 -8.82
N TYR A 71 65.58 22.76 -9.30
CA TYR A 71 65.86 23.27 -10.64
C TYR A 71 66.78 24.50 -10.66
N ALA A 72 67.19 25.02 -9.50
CA ALA A 72 68.09 26.17 -9.37
C ALA A 72 69.49 25.92 -9.96
N ALA A 73 69.96 24.66 -9.95
CA ALA A 73 71.23 24.26 -10.54
C ALA A 73 71.13 23.86 -12.03
N CYS A 74 69.92 23.84 -12.61
CA CYS A 74 69.72 23.43 -13.99
C CYS A 74 69.92 24.61 -14.97
N SER A 75 70.59 24.34 -16.09
CA SER A 75 70.65 25.28 -17.21
C SER A 75 69.24 25.53 -17.76
N SER A 76 68.95 26.78 -18.13
CA SER A 76 67.69 27.19 -18.76
C SER A 76 67.24 26.26 -19.89
N LYS A 77 68.19 25.76 -20.72
CA LYS A 77 67.91 24.81 -21.80
C LYS A 77 67.34 23.47 -21.33
N VAL A 78 67.78 22.96 -20.18
CA VAL A 78 67.31 21.69 -19.61
C VAL A 78 65.90 21.87 -19.04
N CYS A 79 65.64 22.98 -18.35
CA CYS A 79 64.31 23.30 -17.84
C CYS A 79 63.27 23.44 -18.96
N PHE A 80 63.63 24.07 -20.08
CA PHE A 80 62.74 24.15 -21.25
C PHE A 80 62.42 22.79 -21.86
N LYS A 81 63.42 21.88 -21.95
CA LYS A 81 63.21 20.53 -22.48
C LYS A 81 62.29 19.69 -21.58
N GLU A 82 62.40 19.82 -20.27
CA GLU A 82 61.50 19.16 -19.32
C GLU A 82 60.09 19.77 -19.34
N LEU A 83 59.98 21.09 -19.49
CA LEU A 83 58.70 21.78 -19.67
C LEU A 83 57.99 21.33 -20.96
N GLU A 84 58.73 21.14 -22.05
CA GLU A 84 58.19 20.65 -23.32
C GLU A 84 57.67 19.21 -23.20
N LYS A 85 58.40 18.34 -22.48
CA LYS A 85 57.93 16.98 -22.16
C LYS A 85 56.66 17.00 -21.31
N ALA A 86 56.62 17.83 -20.26
CA ALA A 86 55.46 17.98 -19.39
C ALA A 86 54.24 18.49 -20.17
N ASN A 87 54.42 19.47 -21.05
CA ASN A 87 53.37 19.99 -21.93
C ASN A 87 52.90 18.94 -22.94
N SER A 88 53.80 18.13 -23.49
CA SER A 88 53.44 17.00 -24.37
C SER A 88 52.60 15.96 -23.62
N HIS A 89 52.93 15.68 -22.35
CA HIS A 89 52.13 14.79 -21.50
C HIS A 89 50.76 15.37 -21.17
N LEU A 90 50.68 16.67 -20.83
CA LEU A 90 49.41 17.36 -20.58
C LEU A 90 48.51 17.35 -21.82
N LYS A 91 49.07 17.52 -23.02
CA LYS A 91 48.31 17.43 -24.29
C LYS A 91 47.67 16.05 -24.52
N LYS A 92 48.23 14.96 -23.98
CA LYS A 92 47.60 13.63 -24.06
C LYS A 92 46.32 13.56 -23.21
N TYR A 93 46.22 14.35 -22.15
CA TYR A 93 45.06 14.44 -21.25
C TYR A 93 44.16 15.64 -21.58
N ASN A 94 44.04 16.01 -22.86
CA ASN A 94 43.27 17.20 -23.26
C ASN A 94 41.75 17.09 -22.98
N HIS A 95 41.23 15.86 -22.85
CA HIS A 95 39.79 15.60 -22.63
C HIS A 95 39.47 15.17 -21.20
N VAL A 96 40.02 15.85 -20.20
CA VAL A 96 39.68 15.59 -18.80
C VAL A 96 38.31 16.19 -18.46
N ASN A 97 37.42 15.36 -17.92
CA ASN A 97 36.12 15.80 -17.42
C ASN A 97 36.31 16.64 -16.15
N LYS A 98 36.23 17.97 -16.28
CA LYS A 98 36.35 18.90 -15.15
C LYS A 98 35.21 18.77 -14.13
N LYS A 99 34.07 18.18 -14.50
CA LYS A 99 32.93 17.93 -13.62
C LYS A 99 32.98 16.56 -12.93
N ALA A 100 34.03 15.77 -13.15
CA ALA A 100 34.12 14.42 -12.62
C ALA A 100 34.02 14.39 -11.09
N LEU A 101 34.62 15.36 -10.41
CA LEU A 101 34.58 15.45 -8.95
C LEU A 101 33.14 15.71 -8.45
N ASP A 102 32.45 16.70 -9.03
CA ASP A 102 31.06 17.03 -8.66
C ASP A 102 30.10 15.87 -8.96
N GLN A 103 30.26 15.22 -10.12
CA GLN A 103 29.48 14.04 -10.49
C GLN A 103 29.75 12.86 -9.55
N PHE A 104 31.01 12.62 -9.19
CA PHE A 104 31.37 11.57 -8.25
C PHE A 104 30.73 11.81 -6.87
N MET A 105 30.79 13.04 -6.36
CA MET A 105 30.15 13.38 -5.08
C MET A 105 28.63 13.19 -5.15
N SER A 106 27.98 13.70 -6.20
CA SER A 106 26.53 13.58 -6.36
C SER A 106 26.07 12.12 -6.54
N PHE A 107 26.77 11.33 -7.34
CA PHE A 107 26.41 9.92 -7.56
C PHE A 107 26.74 9.04 -6.36
N SER A 108 27.77 9.38 -5.57
CA SER A 108 28.07 8.68 -4.32
C SER A 108 26.95 8.86 -3.30
N ASP A 109 26.45 10.09 -3.13
CA ASP A 109 25.29 10.36 -2.25
C ASP A 109 24.02 9.65 -2.74
N GLN A 110 23.75 9.68 -4.05
CA GLN A 110 22.62 8.93 -4.63
C GLN A 110 22.74 7.42 -4.41
N LYS A 111 23.94 6.86 -4.60
CA LYS A 111 24.21 5.43 -4.34
C LYS A 111 23.93 5.09 -2.88
N GLU A 112 24.38 5.91 -1.93
CA GLU A 112 24.16 5.67 -0.51
C GLU A 112 22.65 5.68 -0.17
N LYS A 113 21.90 6.66 -0.70
CA LYS A 113 20.44 6.73 -0.55
C LYS A 113 19.73 5.50 -1.12
N LEU A 114 20.13 5.05 -2.31
CA LEU A 114 19.56 3.85 -2.93
C LEU A 114 19.90 2.57 -2.16
N MET A 115 21.12 2.46 -1.62
CA MET A 115 21.50 1.34 -0.76
C MET A 115 20.66 1.29 0.51
N LYS A 116 20.47 2.43 1.20
CA LYS A 116 19.58 2.50 2.38
C LYS A 116 18.15 2.07 2.05
N ARG A 117 17.61 2.54 0.92
CA ARG A 117 16.25 2.18 0.48
C ARG A 117 16.13 0.69 0.11
N LYS A 118 17.18 0.11 -0.48
CA LYS A 118 17.24 -1.34 -0.74
C LYS A 118 17.22 -2.12 0.57
N ASP A 119 18.04 -1.74 1.55
CA ASP A 119 18.08 -2.42 2.85
C ASP A 119 16.73 -2.33 3.58
N GLU A 120 16.05 -1.19 3.49
CA GLU A 120 14.69 -1.02 4.02
C GLU A 120 13.67 -1.92 3.32
N LEU A 121 13.74 -2.03 1.99
CA LEU A 121 12.88 -2.92 1.21
C LEU A 121 13.13 -4.39 1.53
N ASP A 122 14.39 -4.80 1.64
CA ASP A 122 14.76 -6.19 1.96
C ASP A 122 14.24 -6.56 3.36
N ARG A 123 14.40 -5.67 4.36
CA ARG A 123 13.77 -5.84 5.69
C ARG A 123 12.25 -5.86 5.64
N GLY A 124 11.63 -5.05 4.78
CA GLY A 124 10.18 -5.02 4.59
C GLY A 124 9.67 -6.35 4.01
N TYR A 125 10.39 -6.89 3.04
CA TYR A 125 10.09 -8.19 2.45
C TYR A 125 10.13 -9.32 3.48
N ASP A 126 11.19 -9.36 4.30
CA ASP A 126 11.32 -10.39 5.35
C ASP A 126 10.17 -10.33 6.36
N LYS A 127 9.76 -9.12 6.77
CA LYS A 127 8.61 -8.92 7.67
C LYS A 127 7.28 -9.38 7.04
N ILE A 128 7.08 -9.12 5.75
CA ILE A 128 5.87 -9.59 5.06
C ILE A 128 5.86 -11.11 4.99
N LYS A 129 7.02 -11.73 4.73
CA LYS A 129 7.15 -13.18 4.70
C LYS A 129 6.87 -13.82 6.07
N GLU A 130 7.39 -13.22 7.15
CA GLU A 130 7.09 -13.64 8.52
C GLU A 130 5.60 -13.51 8.84
N LEU A 131 4.98 -12.37 8.51
CA LEU A 131 3.55 -12.15 8.69
C LEU A 131 2.72 -13.19 7.94
N MET A 132 3.10 -13.51 6.71
CA MET A 132 2.42 -14.52 5.89
C MET A 132 2.47 -15.90 6.57
N GLN A 133 3.60 -16.29 7.16
CA GLN A 133 3.73 -17.54 7.90
C GLN A 133 2.83 -17.57 9.14
N VAL A 134 2.77 -16.47 9.90
CA VAL A 134 1.89 -16.37 11.08
C VAL A 134 0.42 -16.43 10.69
N LEU A 135 0.03 -15.76 9.60
CA LEU A 135 -1.34 -15.81 9.08
C LEU A 135 -1.72 -17.21 8.61
N GLU A 136 -0.80 -17.91 7.95
CA GLU A 136 -1.01 -19.28 7.51
C GLU A 136 -1.22 -20.24 8.69
N MET A 137 -0.37 -20.15 9.71
CA MET A 137 -0.54 -20.94 10.94
C MET A 137 -1.89 -20.66 11.61
N ARG A 138 -2.28 -19.38 11.72
CA ARG A 138 -3.56 -18.98 12.31
C ARG A 138 -4.76 -19.45 11.48
N LYS A 139 -4.63 -19.46 10.14
CA LYS A 139 -5.64 -19.99 9.23
C LYS A 139 -5.83 -21.49 9.45
N CYS A 140 -4.74 -22.27 9.50
CA CYS A 140 -4.79 -23.71 9.76
C CYS A 140 -5.44 -24.02 11.11
N GLU A 141 -5.05 -23.32 12.18
CA GLU A 141 -5.63 -23.49 13.51
C GLU A 141 -7.14 -23.18 13.52
N ALA A 142 -7.55 -22.08 12.88
CA ALA A 142 -8.96 -21.70 12.78
C ALA A 142 -9.78 -22.75 11.99
N ILE A 143 -9.24 -23.29 10.89
CA ILE A 143 -9.91 -24.34 10.11
C ILE A 143 -10.04 -25.63 10.94
N GLN A 144 -8.98 -26.06 11.64
CA GLN A 144 -9.04 -27.25 12.47
C GLN A 144 -10.03 -27.10 13.63
N PHE A 145 -10.02 -25.93 14.28
CA PHE A 145 -10.92 -25.63 15.38
C PHE A 145 -12.39 -25.60 14.91
N THR A 146 -12.68 -24.89 13.82
CA THR A 146 -14.04 -24.83 13.27
C THR A 146 -14.52 -26.19 12.78
N PHE A 147 -13.68 -26.97 12.09
CA PHE A 147 -14.02 -28.32 11.67
C PHE A 147 -14.34 -29.23 12.87
N LYS A 148 -13.54 -29.17 13.93
CA LYS A 148 -13.78 -29.97 15.15
C LYS A 148 -15.12 -29.58 15.81
N GLN A 149 -15.41 -28.29 15.90
CA GLN A 149 -16.69 -27.83 16.45
C GLN A 149 -17.88 -28.26 15.58
N VAL A 150 -17.83 -28.03 14.28
CA VAL A 150 -18.91 -28.43 13.35
C VAL A 150 -19.11 -29.94 13.37
N SER A 151 -18.03 -30.74 13.41
CA SER A 151 -18.12 -32.20 13.51
C SER A 151 -18.81 -32.66 14.80
N MET A 152 -18.49 -32.04 15.94
CA MET A 152 -19.14 -32.32 17.21
C MET A 152 -20.64 -31.97 17.18
N TYR A 153 -20.99 -30.76 16.75
CA TYR A 153 -22.40 -30.34 16.64
C TYR A 153 -23.16 -31.17 15.61
N PHE A 154 -22.52 -31.58 14.52
CA PHE A 154 -23.14 -32.44 13.51
C PHE A 154 -23.52 -33.80 14.07
N SER A 155 -22.64 -34.44 14.84
CA SER A 155 -22.97 -35.70 15.52
C SER A 155 -24.12 -35.52 16.53
N GLU A 156 -24.10 -34.44 17.33
CA GLU A 156 -25.16 -34.15 18.31
C GLU A 156 -26.52 -33.90 17.64
N VAL A 157 -26.56 -33.02 16.64
CA VAL A 157 -27.78 -32.68 15.90
C VAL A 157 -28.32 -33.91 15.17
N PHE A 158 -27.45 -34.70 14.54
CA PHE A 158 -27.88 -35.90 13.83
C PHE A 158 -28.48 -36.95 14.77
N SER A 159 -27.86 -37.21 15.93
CA SER A 159 -28.42 -38.13 16.94
C SER A 159 -29.74 -37.65 17.53
N LYS A 160 -29.99 -36.34 17.56
CA LYS A 160 -31.28 -35.77 17.97
C LYS A 160 -32.37 -35.93 16.89
N LEU A 161 -32.00 -35.80 15.62
CA LEU A 161 -32.92 -36.00 14.48
C LEU A 161 -33.20 -37.48 14.19
N VAL A 162 -32.22 -38.35 14.44
CA VAL A 162 -32.30 -39.81 14.26
C VAL A 162 -31.79 -40.48 15.55
N PRO A 163 -32.68 -40.85 16.50
CA PRO A 163 -32.29 -41.40 17.81
C PRO A 163 -31.39 -42.64 17.74
N SER A 164 -31.53 -43.45 16.70
CA SER A 164 -30.75 -44.66 16.47
C SER A 164 -29.58 -44.46 15.50
N GLY A 165 -29.33 -43.24 15.04
CA GLY A 165 -28.36 -42.92 13.99
C GLY A 165 -27.08 -42.27 14.52
N HIS A 166 -25.99 -42.47 13.78
CA HIS A 166 -24.69 -41.86 14.05
C HIS A 166 -24.14 -41.24 12.76
N ALA A 167 -23.56 -40.04 12.86
CA ALA A 167 -22.98 -39.33 11.74
C ALA A 167 -21.65 -38.68 12.13
N GLN A 168 -20.69 -38.69 11.21
CA GLN A 168 -19.36 -38.12 11.41
C GLN A 168 -18.86 -37.43 10.15
N LEU A 169 -18.19 -36.29 10.33
CA LEU A 169 -17.44 -35.60 9.28
C LEU A 169 -16.00 -36.09 9.28
N VAL A 170 -15.49 -36.41 8.09
CA VAL A 170 -14.12 -36.88 7.85
C VAL A 170 -13.43 -35.94 6.86
N MET A 171 -12.21 -35.51 7.17
CA MET A 171 -11.45 -34.61 6.31
C MET A 171 -10.69 -35.44 5.26
N LYS A 172 -10.77 -35.05 3.98
CA LYS A 172 -10.07 -35.71 2.86
C LYS A 172 -8.79 -34.96 2.55
N SER A 173 -7.66 -35.67 2.55
CA SER A 173 -6.37 -35.16 2.10
C SER A 173 -6.23 -35.22 0.57
N VAL A 174 -5.41 -34.35 -0.01
CA VAL A 174 -5.05 -34.32 -1.45
C VAL A 174 -4.44 -35.64 -1.92
N ASP A 175 -3.77 -36.37 -1.02
CA ASP A 175 -3.22 -37.70 -1.31
C ASP A 175 -4.28 -38.83 -1.32
N GLY A 176 -5.56 -38.48 -1.17
CA GLY A 176 -6.67 -39.43 -1.11
C GLY A 176 -6.75 -40.22 0.20
N SER A 177 -5.88 -39.93 1.17
CA SER A 177 -5.97 -40.52 2.51
C SER A 177 -7.11 -39.88 3.29
N GLU A 178 -8.04 -40.71 3.78
CA GLU A 178 -9.12 -40.29 4.66
C GLU A 178 -8.66 -40.37 6.10
N GLN A 179 -8.51 -39.22 6.77
CA GLN A 179 -8.04 -39.19 8.14
C GLN A 179 -9.18 -38.80 9.09
N SER A 180 -9.40 -39.66 10.08
CA SER A 180 -10.39 -39.45 11.14
C SER A 180 -9.78 -38.58 12.24
N GLY A 181 -9.49 -37.32 11.94
CA GLY A 181 -8.97 -36.33 12.89
C GLY A 181 -7.71 -35.61 12.43
N PRO A 182 -7.30 -34.54 13.15
CA PRO A 182 -6.18 -33.71 12.75
C PRO A 182 -4.85 -34.42 13.05
N THR A 183 -4.06 -34.70 12.02
CA THR A 183 -2.63 -35.03 12.14
C THR A 183 -1.83 -33.75 12.35
N GLN A 184 -0.90 -33.78 13.31
CA GLN A 184 -0.01 -32.65 13.57
C GLN A 184 0.88 -32.38 12.36
N GLY A 185 0.89 -31.14 11.87
CA GLY A 185 1.82 -30.66 10.84
C GLY A 185 1.27 -30.52 9.41
N MET A 186 -0.06 -30.47 9.22
CA MET A 186 -0.64 -30.29 7.88
C MET A 186 -0.75 -28.82 7.47
N ASP A 187 -0.19 -28.49 6.31
CA ASP A 187 -0.44 -27.24 5.59
C ASP A 187 -1.89 -27.20 5.08
N SER A 188 -2.50 -26.02 5.04
CA SER A 188 -3.90 -25.88 4.62
C SER A 188 -4.17 -26.37 3.19
N ASP A 189 -3.15 -26.36 2.34
CA ASP A 189 -3.20 -26.82 0.94
C ASP A 189 -3.29 -28.35 0.81
N GLN A 190 -3.18 -29.09 1.92
CA GLN A 190 -3.25 -30.56 1.90
C GLN A 190 -4.68 -31.10 2.01
N PHE A 191 -5.70 -30.25 2.19
CA PHE A 191 -7.10 -30.67 2.26
C PHE A 191 -7.80 -30.53 0.90
N SER A 192 -8.37 -31.63 0.41
CA SER A 192 -9.11 -31.68 -0.86
C SER A 192 -10.62 -31.55 -0.66
N GLY A 193 -11.13 -31.87 0.54
CA GLY A 193 -12.54 -31.68 0.87
C GLY A 193 -12.97 -32.35 2.17
N VAL A 194 -14.28 -32.41 2.38
CA VAL A 194 -14.91 -33.07 3.54
C VAL A 194 -15.83 -34.18 3.04
N SER A 195 -15.71 -35.36 3.66
CA SER A 195 -16.58 -36.51 3.43
C SER A 195 -17.53 -36.68 4.61
N ILE A 196 -18.76 -37.10 4.34
CA ILE A 196 -19.77 -37.36 5.36
C ILE A 196 -20.02 -38.86 5.41
N ARG A 197 -19.85 -39.44 6.60
CA ARG A 197 -20.14 -40.84 6.88
C ARG A 197 -21.32 -40.92 7.83
N VAL A 198 -22.38 -41.62 7.44
CA VAL A 198 -23.61 -41.70 8.24
C VAL A 198 -24.12 -43.13 8.35
N SER A 199 -24.73 -43.44 9.48
CA SER A 199 -25.40 -44.70 9.77
C SER A 199 -26.75 -44.39 10.39
N PHE A 200 -27.84 -44.86 9.78
CA PHE A 200 -29.21 -44.62 10.26
C PHE A 200 -29.69 -45.70 11.25
N ASN A 201 -28.99 -46.84 11.24
CA ASN A 201 -29.20 -48.01 12.07
C ASN A 201 -27.94 -48.20 12.89
N GLY A 202 -27.95 -47.84 14.18
CA GLY A 202 -26.76 -47.69 15.06
C GLY A 202 -25.80 -48.87 15.19
N HIS A 203 -26.02 -49.98 14.49
CA HIS A 203 -25.12 -51.14 14.36
C HIS A 203 -24.72 -51.46 12.91
N GLY A 204 -25.00 -50.59 11.93
CA GLY A 204 -24.72 -50.80 10.50
C GLY A 204 -23.49 -50.05 10.00
N GLU A 205 -22.90 -50.54 8.90
CA GLU A 205 -21.80 -49.90 8.18
C GLU A 205 -22.13 -48.43 7.84
N MET A 206 -21.16 -47.54 8.08
CA MET A 206 -21.27 -46.15 7.69
C MET A 206 -21.33 -46.04 6.16
N ARG A 207 -22.39 -45.46 5.64
CA ARG A 207 -22.61 -45.25 4.22
C ARG A 207 -22.16 -43.87 3.80
N GLU A 208 -21.66 -43.78 2.57
CA GLU A 208 -21.41 -42.49 1.93
C GLU A 208 -22.72 -41.86 1.45
N MET A 209 -22.72 -40.53 1.30
CA MET A 209 -23.89 -39.75 0.88
C MET A 209 -24.56 -40.28 -0.39
N ASN A 210 -23.78 -40.78 -1.36
CA ASN A 210 -24.30 -41.29 -2.63
C ASN A 210 -25.20 -42.52 -2.49
N GLN A 211 -25.02 -43.30 -1.41
CA GLN A 211 -25.73 -44.56 -1.14
C GLN A 211 -27.05 -44.37 -0.36
N LEU A 212 -27.43 -43.13 -0.07
CA LEU A 212 -28.62 -42.79 0.71
C LEU A 212 -29.85 -42.51 -0.15
N SER A 213 -31.04 -42.76 0.40
CA SER A 213 -32.32 -42.35 -0.21
C SER A 213 -32.49 -40.82 -0.23
N GLY A 214 -33.40 -40.31 -1.06
CA GLY A 214 -33.65 -38.86 -1.18
C GLY A 214 -33.98 -38.18 0.15
N GLY A 215 -34.91 -38.73 0.93
CA GLY A 215 -35.27 -38.18 2.25
C GLY A 215 -34.12 -38.26 3.27
N GLN A 216 -33.32 -39.32 3.24
CA GLN A 216 -32.12 -39.45 4.08
C GLN A 216 -31.06 -38.40 3.72
N LYS A 217 -30.87 -38.13 2.43
CA LYS A 217 -29.97 -37.06 1.96
C LYS A 217 -30.43 -35.69 2.47
N SER A 218 -31.72 -35.39 2.37
CA SER A 218 -32.28 -34.13 2.88
C SER A 218 -32.09 -34.00 4.39
N LEU A 219 -32.28 -35.08 5.16
CA LEU A 219 -32.08 -35.05 6.61
C LEU A 219 -30.61 -34.82 6.99
N VAL A 220 -29.67 -35.47 6.29
CA VAL A 220 -28.23 -35.27 6.51
C VAL A 220 -27.81 -33.83 6.17
N ALA A 221 -28.35 -33.27 5.08
CA ALA A 221 -28.09 -31.88 4.69
C ALA A 221 -28.63 -30.90 5.75
N LEU A 222 -29.86 -31.11 6.24
CA LEU A 222 -30.43 -30.29 7.30
C LEU A 222 -29.64 -30.40 8.61
N ALA A 223 -29.21 -31.60 8.99
CA ALA A 223 -28.36 -31.79 10.16
C ALA A 223 -27.04 -31.03 10.05
N LEU A 224 -26.42 -31.01 8.86
CA LEU A 224 -25.20 -30.24 8.61
C LEU A 224 -25.45 -28.73 8.69
N ILE A 225 -26.54 -28.25 8.10
CA ILE A 225 -26.91 -26.82 8.17
C ILE A 225 -27.12 -26.41 9.62
N PHE A 226 -27.91 -27.15 10.40
CA PHE A 226 -28.13 -26.86 11.82
C PHE A 226 -26.84 -26.92 12.65
N ALA A 227 -25.92 -27.83 12.34
CA ALA A 227 -24.63 -27.92 13.01
C ALA A 227 -23.75 -26.68 12.73
N ILE A 228 -23.74 -26.19 11.49
CA ILE A 228 -23.05 -24.95 11.13
C ILE A 228 -23.69 -23.76 11.84
N GLN A 229 -25.03 -23.69 11.87
CA GLN A 229 -25.77 -22.63 12.56
C GLN A 229 -25.52 -22.61 14.07
N LYS A 230 -25.39 -23.77 14.72
CA LYS A 230 -24.97 -23.85 16.13
C LYS A 230 -23.53 -23.39 16.35
N CYS A 231 -22.65 -23.61 15.38
CA CYS A 231 -21.25 -23.19 15.48
C CYS A 231 -21.08 -21.68 15.27
N ASP A 232 -21.87 -21.09 14.37
CA ASP A 232 -21.86 -19.66 14.05
C ASP A 232 -23.30 -19.15 13.87
N PRO A 233 -23.95 -18.71 14.97
CA PRO A 233 -25.35 -18.31 14.96
C PRO A 233 -25.54 -16.97 14.23
N ALA A 234 -26.47 -16.95 13.29
CA ALA A 234 -26.88 -15.78 12.51
C ALA A 234 -28.15 -15.17 13.12
N PRO A 235 -28.40 -13.86 12.91
CA PRO A 235 -29.55 -13.18 13.51
C PRO A 235 -30.90 -13.69 12.98
N PHE A 236 -30.96 -14.19 11.74
CA PHE A 236 -32.17 -14.76 11.18
C PHE A 236 -31.88 -15.88 10.17
N TYR A 237 -32.85 -16.77 10.01
CA TYR A 237 -32.84 -17.89 9.07
C TYR A 237 -34.16 -17.96 8.31
N LEU A 238 -34.06 -18.16 6.99
CA LEU A 238 -35.19 -18.37 6.08
C LEU A 238 -35.10 -19.78 5.50
N PHE A 239 -36.13 -20.58 5.71
CA PHE A 239 -36.26 -21.93 5.14
C PHE A 239 -37.44 -21.97 4.17
N ASP A 240 -37.17 -22.43 2.96
CA ASP A 240 -38.18 -22.56 1.91
C ASP A 240 -38.48 -24.04 1.67
N GLU A 241 -39.67 -24.51 2.05
CA GLU A 241 -40.18 -25.87 1.82
C GLU A 241 -39.21 -27.01 2.22
N ILE A 242 -38.44 -26.81 3.29
CA ILE A 242 -37.36 -27.75 3.70
C ILE A 242 -37.87 -29.14 4.11
N ASP A 243 -39.17 -29.26 4.34
CA ASP A 243 -39.85 -30.42 4.91
C ASP A 243 -40.56 -31.27 3.85
N GLN A 244 -40.55 -30.85 2.58
CA GLN A 244 -41.23 -31.54 1.47
C GLN A 244 -40.75 -32.99 1.28
N ALA A 245 -39.45 -33.23 1.47
CA ALA A 245 -38.81 -34.53 1.28
C ALA A 245 -38.74 -35.39 2.56
N LEU A 246 -39.32 -34.92 3.67
CA LEU A 246 -39.26 -35.58 4.97
C LEU A 246 -40.56 -36.31 5.32
N ASP A 247 -40.45 -37.41 6.05
CA ASP A 247 -41.59 -38.11 6.63
C ASP A 247 -42.15 -37.38 7.86
N ALA A 248 -43.33 -37.78 8.34
CA ALA A 248 -44.00 -37.10 9.45
C ALA A 248 -43.16 -37.11 10.75
N GLN A 249 -42.42 -38.20 11.00
CA GLN A 249 -41.58 -38.33 12.19
C GLN A 249 -40.40 -37.36 12.16
N HIS A 250 -39.67 -37.29 11.04
CA HIS A 250 -38.55 -36.37 10.89
C HIS A 250 -39.01 -34.91 10.78
N ARG A 251 -40.17 -34.64 10.17
CA ARG A 251 -40.77 -33.28 10.17
C ARG A 251 -41.01 -32.76 11.58
N LYS A 252 -41.59 -33.60 12.45
CA LYS A 252 -41.79 -33.24 13.86
C LYS A 252 -40.46 -32.96 14.57
N ALA A 253 -39.46 -33.81 14.37
CA ALA A 253 -38.13 -33.61 14.97
C ALA A 253 -37.47 -32.31 14.51
N VAL A 254 -37.61 -31.95 13.22
CA VAL A 254 -37.13 -30.68 12.67
C VAL A 254 -37.89 -29.50 13.27
N ALA A 255 -39.22 -29.58 13.37
CA ALA A 255 -40.06 -28.53 13.97
C ALA A 255 -39.70 -28.28 15.44
N ASP A 256 -39.43 -29.34 16.21
CA ASP A 256 -39.01 -29.23 17.61
C ASP A 256 -37.61 -28.61 17.73
N MET A 257 -36.68 -28.96 16.82
CA MET A 257 -35.35 -28.35 16.79
C MET A 257 -35.41 -26.85 16.46
N ILE A 258 -36.16 -26.47 15.43
CA ILE A 258 -36.34 -25.06 15.05
C ILE A 258 -36.95 -24.27 16.22
N HIS A 259 -37.92 -24.85 16.93
CA HIS A 259 -38.51 -24.21 18.09
C HIS A 259 -37.49 -23.96 19.21
N GLU A 260 -36.61 -24.91 19.49
CA GLU A 260 -35.54 -24.74 20.47
C GLU A 260 -34.56 -23.64 20.07
N MET A 261 -34.12 -23.64 18.82
CA MET A 261 -33.20 -22.64 18.27
C MET A 261 -33.84 -21.26 18.13
N SER A 262 -35.17 -21.17 18.02
CA SER A 262 -35.89 -19.90 17.89
C SER A 262 -35.75 -18.97 19.10
N LYS A 263 -35.26 -19.48 20.24
CA LYS A 263 -34.95 -18.68 21.42
C LYS A 263 -33.74 -17.76 21.21
N GLU A 264 -32.83 -18.14 20.33
CA GLU A 264 -31.56 -17.43 20.10
C GLU A 264 -31.54 -16.71 18.75
N ALA A 265 -32.28 -17.19 17.75
CA ALA A 265 -32.32 -16.62 16.41
C ALA A 265 -33.75 -16.55 15.84
N GLN A 266 -33.99 -15.64 14.89
CA GLN A 266 -35.29 -15.53 14.22
C GLN A 266 -35.42 -16.57 13.09
N PHE A 267 -36.50 -17.35 13.08
CA PHE A 267 -36.80 -18.30 12.00
C PHE A 267 -38.02 -17.88 11.20
N ILE A 268 -37.91 -17.95 9.88
CA ILE A 268 -39.01 -17.80 8.92
C ILE A 268 -39.01 -19.07 8.07
N THR A 269 -40.14 -19.78 8.02
CA THR A 269 -40.26 -21.01 7.25
C THR A 269 -41.52 -20.97 6.38
N THR A 270 -41.42 -21.45 5.16
CA THR A 270 -42.58 -21.81 4.33
C THR A 270 -42.79 -23.33 4.40
N THR A 271 -44.04 -23.77 4.41
CA THR A 271 -44.39 -25.20 4.49
C THR A 271 -45.82 -25.42 4.00
N PHE A 272 -46.06 -26.62 3.45
CA PHE A 272 -47.40 -27.16 3.17
C PHE A 272 -47.75 -28.33 4.10
N ARG A 273 -47.05 -28.47 5.24
CA ARG A 273 -47.18 -29.60 6.15
C ARG A 273 -47.55 -29.12 7.57
N PRO A 274 -48.46 -29.81 8.26
CA PRO A 274 -49.02 -29.33 9.53
C PRO A 274 -48.03 -29.41 10.70
N GLU A 275 -46.97 -30.21 10.61
CA GLU A 275 -46.04 -30.44 11.72
C GLU A 275 -45.22 -29.18 12.06
N LEU A 276 -44.78 -28.40 11.06
CA LEU A 276 -44.02 -27.16 11.29
C LEU A 276 -44.89 -26.03 11.86
N LEU A 277 -46.20 -26.05 11.59
CA LEU A 277 -47.15 -25.05 12.10
C LEU A 277 -47.36 -25.13 13.62
N GLN A 278 -47.13 -26.30 14.24
CA GLN A 278 -47.40 -26.54 15.67
C GLN A 278 -46.63 -25.60 16.59
N ASN A 279 -45.36 -25.37 16.24
CA ASN A 279 -44.42 -24.63 17.07
C ASN A 279 -44.24 -23.16 16.65
N ALA A 280 -45.02 -22.68 15.67
CA ALA A 280 -44.92 -21.33 15.14
C ALA A 280 -45.66 -20.29 16.02
N ASN A 281 -45.08 -19.09 16.11
CA ASN A 281 -45.66 -17.96 16.86
C ASN A 281 -46.58 -17.06 16.04
N LYS A 282 -46.31 -16.91 14.74
CA LYS A 282 -47.08 -16.06 13.82
C LYS A 282 -47.24 -16.77 12.48
N PHE A 283 -48.38 -16.58 11.84
CA PHE A 283 -48.73 -17.21 10.58
C PHE A 283 -49.02 -16.14 9.54
N TYR A 284 -48.49 -16.33 8.33
CA TYR A 284 -48.72 -15.45 7.20
C TYR A 284 -49.22 -16.27 6.03
N GLY A 285 -50.34 -15.85 5.43
CA GLY A 285 -50.91 -16.46 4.24
C GLY A 285 -50.67 -15.58 3.02
N VAL A 286 -50.25 -16.20 1.91
CA VAL A 286 -50.09 -15.52 0.62
C VAL A 286 -51.31 -15.84 -0.24
N LYS A 287 -52.06 -14.82 -0.65
CA LYS A 287 -53.24 -14.95 -1.52
C LYS A 287 -52.96 -14.31 -2.88
N PHE A 288 -53.25 -15.03 -3.96
CA PHE A 288 -53.17 -14.50 -5.32
C PHE A 288 -54.57 -14.18 -5.86
N ARG A 289 -54.86 -12.90 -6.11
CA ARG A 289 -56.14 -12.45 -6.66
C ARG A 289 -55.90 -11.34 -7.68
N ASN A 290 -56.68 -11.30 -8.76
CA ASN A 290 -56.60 -10.24 -9.79
C ASN A 290 -55.18 -10.02 -10.36
N LYS A 291 -54.39 -11.09 -10.51
CA LYS A 291 -52.98 -11.05 -10.94
C LYS A 291 -52.02 -10.31 -9.99
N VAL A 292 -52.39 -10.13 -8.72
CA VAL A 292 -51.55 -9.51 -7.67
C VAL A 292 -51.46 -10.45 -6.45
N SER A 293 -50.28 -10.52 -5.85
CA SER A 293 -50.03 -11.29 -4.61
C SER A 293 -50.15 -10.38 -3.38
N HIS A 294 -50.94 -10.81 -2.40
CA HIS A 294 -51.12 -10.13 -1.12
C HIS A 294 -50.68 -11.05 0.02
N VAL A 295 -49.98 -10.49 1.02
CA VAL A 295 -49.57 -11.20 2.24
C VAL A 295 -50.41 -10.68 3.39
N GLU A 296 -51.10 -11.58 4.09
CA GLU A 296 -51.96 -11.25 5.23
C GLU A 296 -51.56 -12.10 6.44
N CYS A 297 -51.69 -11.52 7.63
CA CYS A 297 -51.54 -12.27 8.88
C CYS A 297 -52.81 -13.12 9.07
N VAL A 298 -52.64 -14.43 9.20
CA VAL A 298 -53.75 -15.39 9.36
C VAL A 298 -53.75 -15.97 10.77
N THR A 299 -54.90 -16.45 11.22
CA THR A 299 -55.00 -17.16 12.49
C THR A 299 -54.41 -18.57 12.39
N ARG A 300 -54.12 -19.19 13.54
CA ARG A 300 -53.63 -20.57 13.58
C ARG A 300 -54.63 -21.54 12.93
N GLU A 301 -55.92 -21.40 13.24
CA GLU A 301 -57.00 -22.25 12.72
C GLU A 301 -57.06 -22.18 11.19
N GLU A 302 -57.10 -20.96 10.61
CA GLU A 302 -57.08 -20.77 9.16
C GLU A 302 -55.83 -21.35 8.49
N ALA A 303 -54.67 -21.32 9.16
CA ALA A 303 -53.44 -21.90 8.64
C ALA A 303 -53.47 -23.45 8.65
N TYR A 304 -54.08 -24.06 9.67
CA TYR A 304 -54.30 -25.51 9.73
C TYR A 304 -55.30 -25.96 8.67
N ASP A 305 -56.45 -25.28 8.58
CA ASP A 305 -57.49 -25.58 7.60
C ASP A 305 -56.93 -25.52 6.18
N PHE A 306 -56.10 -24.50 5.86
CA PHE A 306 -55.46 -24.38 4.55
C PHE A 306 -54.56 -25.57 4.21
N VAL A 307 -53.84 -26.11 5.18
CA VAL A 307 -52.93 -27.24 4.98
C VAL A 307 -53.68 -28.57 4.93
N GLU A 308 -54.75 -28.74 5.71
CA GLU A 308 -55.58 -29.94 5.68
C GLU A 308 -56.44 -30.01 4.41
N ASP A 309 -57.05 -28.90 3.99
CA ASP A 309 -57.88 -28.84 2.77
C ASP A 309 -57.08 -29.19 1.51
N ASP A 310 -55.83 -28.71 1.40
CA ASP A 310 -54.94 -29.00 0.28
C ASP A 310 -54.55 -30.49 0.21
N THR A 311 -54.51 -31.19 1.36
CA THR A 311 -54.31 -32.65 1.38
C THR A 311 -55.54 -33.46 0.98
N THR A 312 -56.74 -32.87 1.04
CA THR A 312 -58.01 -33.51 0.66
C THR A 312 -58.51 -33.17 -0.75
N HIS A 313 -58.03 -32.07 -1.34
CA HIS A 313 -58.49 -31.57 -2.64
C HIS A 313 -57.39 -31.41 -3.71
N GLY A 314 -56.17 -31.87 -3.44
CA GLY A 314 -55.09 -32.06 -4.42
C GLY A 314 -55.12 -33.40 -5.16
#